data_AF-A0A9N9D7Q8-F1
#
_entry.id   AF-A0A9N9D7Q8-F1
#
_cell.length_a   1.000
_cell.length_b   1.000
_cell.length_c   1.000
_cell.angle_alpha   90.00
_cell.angle_beta   90.00
_cell.angle_gamma   90.00
#
_symmetry.space_group_name_H-M   'P 1'
#
loop_
_entity.id
_entity.type
_entity.pdbx_description
1 polymer ?
#
loop_
_entity_poly.entity_id
_entity_poly.type
_entity_poly.pdbx_seq_one_letter_code
_entity_poly.pdbx_strand_id
1 'polypeptide(L)'
;MGVSVEAGRLIVILTNTLTTIVGFILIVLGLYELASPDVSLYSNAIPLATIIFGIVILLISITGCCGGVAESKPVLWAYFIVLLILIVLQVIVAIVTLIDTQNVERVLDTWWQAAYTDNPRIIRDIEDKYSCCGFRNVTDRAIPKKSPDACTKSTWFGYDKPCLTVLTQAYRHHQTALGVWGIILALIQILALISAYVLIANLPTPEQRDRDYRAEHERLIKIGRADPDQQQSKPYYTDRGTGVSSGSSGAAHDQYGAINP
;
A
#
# COMPACT_ATOMS: atom_id res chain seq x y z
N MET A 1 -0.61 3.13 30.76
CA MET A 1 -0.59 2.02 29.80
C MET A 1 -1.70 2.14 28.74
N GLY A 2 -2.95 2.48 29.11
CA GLY A 2 -4.05 2.66 28.12
C GLY A 2 -3.80 3.73 27.04
N VAL A 3 -3.31 4.92 27.43
CA VAL A 3 -3.09 6.06 26.51
C VAL A 3 -2.13 5.73 25.35
N SER A 4 -1.10 4.91 25.59
CA SER A 4 -0.13 4.52 24.55
C SER A 4 -0.69 3.51 23.55
N VAL A 5 -1.63 2.65 23.98
CA VAL A 5 -2.27 1.66 23.11
C VAL A 5 -3.34 2.32 22.23
N GLU A 6 -4.14 3.21 22.81
CA GLU A 6 -5.15 3.99 22.07
C GLU A 6 -4.50 4.87 20.99
N ALA A 7 -3.42 5.57 21.33
CA ALA A 7 -2.66 6.36 20.37
C ALA A 7 -2.07 5.50 19.25
N GLY A 8 -1.51 4.33 19.58
CA GLY A 8 -0.97 3.38 18.59
C GLY A 8 -2.04 2.86 17.63
N ARG A 9 -3.24 2.53 18.12
CA ARG A 9 -4.38 2.12 17.29
C ARG A 9 -4.80 3.23 16.32
N LEU A 10 -4.94 4.46 16.81
CA LEU A 10 -5.33 5.60 15.98
C LEU A 10 -4.30 5.85 14.87
N ILE A 11 -3.01 5.82 15.20
CA ILE A 11 -1.93 6.00 14.21
C ILE A 11 -1.99 4.92 13.13
N VAL A 12 -2.12 3.65 13.51
CA VAL A 12 -2.20 2.53 12.55
C VAL A 12 -3.42 2.67 11.65
N ILE A 13 -4.60 2.99 12.21
CA ILE A 13 -5.82 3.13 11.41
C ILE A 13 -5.71 4.31 10.43
N LEU A 14 -5.27 5.48 10.90
CA LEU A 14 -5.14 6.67 10.06
C LEU A 14 -4.11 6.48 8.93
N THR A 15 -2.91 5.99 9.27
CA THR A 15 -1.84 5.80 8.29
C THR A 15 -2.19 4.76 7.22
N ASN A 16 -2.80 3.64 7.63
CA ASN A 16 -3.22 2.61 6.69
C ASN A 16 -4.41 3.09 5.83
N THR A 17 -5.36 3.84 6.38
CA THR A 17 -6.48 4.41 5.60
C THR A 17 -5.99 5.37 4.52
N LEU A 18 -5.06 6.28 4.85
CA LEU A 18 -4.44 7.17 3.87
C LEU A 18 -3.69 6.36 2.79
N THR A 19 -2.98 5.31 3.20
CA THR A 19 -2.25 4.42 2.29
C THR A 19 -3.20 3.64 1.37
N THR A 20 -4.38 3.25 1.85
CA THR A 20 -5.43 2.64 1.04
C THR A 20 -5.91 3.59 -0.06
N ILE A 21 -6.15 4.87 0.27
CA ILE A 21 -6.54 5.89 -0.73
C ILE A 21 -5.45 6.03 -1.80
N VAL A 22 -4.18 6.10 -1.40
CA VAL A 22 -3.05 6.14 -2.34
C VAL A 22 -3.02 4.90 -3.24
N GLY A 23 -3.25 3.70 -2.70
CA GLY A 23 -3.33 2.47 -3.48
C GLY A 23 -4.41 2.51 -4.56
N PHE A 24 -5.61 3.00 -4.24
CA PHE A 24 -6.68 3.20 -5.23
C PHE A 24 -6.29 4.21 -6.32
N ILE A 25 -5.69 5.34 -5.93
CA ILE A 25 -5.23 6.36 -6.88
C ILE A 25 -4.21 5.76 -7.85
N LEU A 26 -3.23 4.99 -7.37
CA LEU A 26 -2.22 4.35 -8.23
C LEU A 26 -2.84 3.38 -9.24
N ILE A 27 -3.83 2.59 -8.82
CA ILE A 27 -4.53 1.68 -9.74
C ILE A 27 -5.30 2.46 -10.81
N VAL A 28 -6.03 3.50 -10.42
CA VAL A 28 -6.79 4.34 -11.37
C VAL A 28 -5.85 5.02 -12.36
N LEU A 29 -4.72 5.58 -11.89
CA LEU A 29 -3.72 6.21 -12.75
C LEU A 29 -3.10 5.21 -13.73
N GLY A 30 -2.71 4.03 -13.26
CA GLY A 30 -2.13 3.00 -14.14
C GLY A 30 -3.13 2.48 -15.19
N LEU A 31 -4.42 2.36 -14.83
CA LEU A 31 -5.48 2.02 -15.79
C LEU A 31 -5.72 3.15 -16.80
N TYR A 32 -5.69 4.39 -16.35
CA TYR A 32 -5.84 5.57 -17.20
C TYR A 32 -4.70 5.67 -18.24
N GLU A 33 -3.46 5.44 -17.81
CA GLU A 33 -2.29 5.40 -18.69
C GLU A 33 -2.38 4.26 -19.71
N LEU A 34 -2.92 3.10 -19.34
CA LEU A 34 -3.08 1.96 -20.24
C LEU A 34 -4.20 2.17 -21.27
N ALA A 35 -5.25 2.93 -20.92
CA ALA A 35 -6.40 3.18 -21.78
C ALA A 35 -6.20 4.36 -22.74
N SER A 36 -5.21 5.22 -22.51
CA SER A 36 -5.02 6.46 -23.24
C SER A 36 -3.99 6.27 -24.39
N PRO A 37 -4.40 6.32 -25.67
CA PRO A 37 -3.50 6.09 -26.82
C PRO A 37 -2.48 7.23 -27.03
N ASP A 38 -2.72 8.40 -26.47
CA ASP A 38 -1.85 9.58 -26.59
C ASP A 38 -0.70 9.59 -25.56
N VAL A 39 -0.82 8.82 -24.47
CA VAL A 39 0.21 8.73 -23.41
C VAL A 39 1.00 7.41 -23.48
N SER A 40 0.64 6.49 -24.38
CA SER A 40 1.41 5.27 -24.69
C SER A 40 2.67 5.59 -25.50
N LEU A 41 3.52 6.46 -24.96
CA LEU A 41 4.88 6.73 -25.45
C LEU A 41 5.88 5.71 -24.89
N TYR A 42 5.45 4.79 -24.02
CA TYR A 42 6.31 3.78 -23.42
C TYR A 42 5.66 2.41 -23.44
N SER A 43 6.50 1.37 -23.39
CA SER A 43 6.07 -0.01 -23.12
C SER A 43 5.03 -0.05 -22.01
N ASN A 44 4.01 -0.92 -22.15
CA ASN A 44 2.96 -1.13 -21.15
C ASN A 44 3.50 -1.57 -19.77
N ALA A 45 4.82 -1.83 -19.65
CA ALA A 45 5.51 -2.17 -18.42
C ALA A 45 5.31 -1.15 -17.29
N ILE A 46 5.39 0.17 -17.56
CA ILE A 46 5.25 1.21 -16.52
C ILE A 46 3.82 1.23 -15.93
N PRO A 47 2.75 1.36 -16.75
CA PRO A 47 1.40 1.37 -16.21
C PRO A 47 1.03 0.04 -15.52
N LEU A 48 1.46 -1.10 -16.07
CA LEU A 48 1.26 -2.40 -15.43
C LEU A 48 1.97 -2.51 -14.08
N ALA A 49 3.24 -2.07 -13.98
CA ALA A 49 3.97 -2.05 -12.73
C ALA A 49 3.28 -1.16 -11.68
N THR A 50 2.76 0.00 -12.11
CA THR A 50 2.02 0.93 -11.25
C THR A 50 0.75 0.30 -10.68
N ILE A 51 -0.03 -0.42 -11.50
CA ILE A 51 -1.21 -1.16 -11.05
C ILE A 51 -0.84 -2.24 -10.03
N ILE A 52 0.18 -3.07 -10.33
CA ILE A 52 0.62 -4.14 -9.44
C ILE A 52 1.06 -3.56 -8.09
N PHE A 53 1.83 -2.47 -8.10
CA PHE A 53 2.27 -1.81 -6.89
C PHE A 53 1.08 -1.25 -6.08
N GLY A 54 0.11 -0.64 -6.74
CA GLY A 54 -1.13 -0.17 -6.12
C GLY A 54 -1.93 -1.31 -5.45
N ILE A 55 -2.06 -2.46 -6.10
CA ILE A 55 -2.74 -3.65 -5.54
C ILE A 55 -2.01 -4.14 -4.28
N VAL A 56 -0.68 -4.26 -4.33
CA VAL A 56 0.12 -4.70 -3.18
C VAL A 56 -0.07 -3.75 -2.00
N ILE A 57 -0.01 -2.43 -2.24
CA ILE A 57 -0.26 -1.41 -1.22
C ILE A 57 -1.66 -1.54 -0.61
N LEU A 58 -2.69 -1.79 -1.43
CA LEU A 58 -4.05 -2.00 -0.94
C LEU A 58 -4.14 -3.21 -0.01
N LEU A 59 -3.57 -4.35 -0.40
CA LEU A 59 -3.61 -5.57 0.42
C LEU A 59 -2.92 -5.36 1.77
N ILE A 60 -1.76 -4.70 1.78
CA ILE A 60 -1.01 -4.43 3.00
C ILE A 60 -1.79 -3.47 3.91
N SER A 61 -2.34 -2.39 3.35
CA SER A 61 -3.07 -1.37 4.11
C SER A 61 -4.40 -1.87 4.66
N ILE A 62 -5.16 -2.67 3.90
CA ILE A 62 -6.37 -3.33 4.39
C ILE A 62 -6.02 -4.27 5.54
N THR A 63 -4.94 -5.05 5.42
CA THR A 63 -4.48 -5.93 6.50
C THR A 63 -4.13 -5.14 7.77
N GLY A 64 -3.47 -3.99 7.62
CA GLY A 64 -3.16 -3.08 8.73
C GLY A 64 -4.41 -2.48 9.39
N CYS A 65 -5.39 -2.05 8.59
CA CYS A 65 -6.66 -1.51 9.08
C CYS A 65 -7.49 -2.59 9.80
N CYS A 66 -7.67 -3.76 9.18
CA CYS A 66 -8.34 -4.90 9.78
C CYS A 66 -7.63 -5.36 11.06
N GLY A 67 -6.29 -5.36 11.10
CA GLY A 67 -5.53 -5.66 12.31
C GLY A 67 -5.82 -4.67 13.42
N GLY A 68 -5.84 -3.36 13.13
CA GLY A 68 -6.16 -2.32 14.10
C GLY A 68 -7.58 -2.40 14.67
N VAL A 69 -8.57 -2.74 13.83
CA VAL A 69 -10.00 -2.76 14.19
C VAL A 69 -10.44 -4.10 14.80
N ALA A 70 -10.03 -5.22 14.22
CA ALA A 70 -10.52 -6.55 14.62
C ALA A 70 -9.87 -7.08 15.92
N GLU A 71 -8.85 -6.41 16.44
CA GLU A 71 -8.07 -6.82 17.61
C GLU A 71 -7.64 -8.30 17.57
N SER A 72 -7.35 -8.80 16.36
CA SER A 72 -7.07 -10.21 16.12
C SER A 72 -5.57 -10.45 15.98
N LYS A 73 -4.94 -11.03 17.02
CA LYS A 73 -3.50 -11.30 17.03
C LYS A 73 -2.95 -11.94 15.75
N PRO A 74 -3.59 -12.94 15.12
CA PRO A 74 -3.06 -13.54 13.90
C PRO A 74 -2.94 -12.54 12.74
N VAL A 75 -3.92 -11.63 12.59
CA VAL A 75 -3.91 -10.61 11.53
C VAL A 75 -2.83 -9.56 11.79
N LEU A 76 -2.64 -9.15 13.05
CA LEU A 76 -1.54 -8.25 13.40
C LEU A 76 -0.17 -8.90 13.17
N TRP A 77 -0.01 -10.19 13.47
CA TRP A 77 1.22 -10.92 13.20
C TRP A 77 1.51 -11.01 11.70
N ALA A 78 0.49 -11.27 10.88
CA ALA A 78 0.64 -11.24 9.43
C ALA A 78 1.09 -9.86 8.94
N TYR A 79 0.46 -8.78 9.43
CA TYR A 79 0.87 -7.40 9.13
C TYR A 79 2.32 -7.13 9.55
N PHE A 80 2.70 -7.53 10.76
CA PHE A 80 4.06 -7.36 11.29
C PHE A 80 5.11 -8.07 10.42
N ILE A 81 4.85 -9.32 10.03
CA ILE A 81 5.76 -10.10 9.16
C ILE A 81 5.90 -9.44 7.80
N VAL A 82 4.79 -8.98 7.20
CA VAL A 82 4.82 -8.28 5.91
C VAL A 82 5.64 -6.99 6.01
N LEU A 83 5.48 -6.19 7.07
CA LEU A 83 6.29 -5.00 7.28
C LEU A 83 7.78 -5.33 7.44
N LEU A 84 8.14 -6.43 8.11
CA LEU A 84 9.54 -6.87 8.21
C LEU A 84 10.12 -7.24 6.85
N ILE A 85 9.38 -7.99 6.03
CA ILE A 85 9.81 -8.35 4.67
C ILE A 85 10.05 -7.08 3.84
N LEU A 86 9.16 -6.10 3.93
CA LEU A 86 9.30 -4.83 3.22
C LEU A 86 10.53 -4.03 3.68
N ILE A 87 10.88 -4.03 4.97
CA ILE A 87 12.14 -3.43 5.44
C ILE A 87 13.34 -4.12 4.80
N VAL A 88 13.35 -5.46 4.76
CA VAL A 88 14.44 -6.21 4.12
C VAL A 88 14.56 -5.85 2.64
N LEU A 89 13.44 -5.81 1.91
CA LEU A 89 13.41 -5.39 0.51
C LEU A 89 13.91 -3.96 0.33
N GLN A 90 13.51 -3.03 1.21
CA GLN A 90 13.95 -1.64 1.19
C GLN A 90 15.47 -1.53 1.36
N VAL A 91 16.06 -2.33 2.28
CA VAL A 91 17.50 -2.38 2.48
C VAL A 91 18.22 -2.96 1.25
N ILE A 92 17.69 -4.02 0.65
CA ILE A 92 18.27 -4.61 -0.58
C ILE A 92 18.28 -3.57 -1.70
N VAL A 93 17.15 -2.91 -1.95
CA VAL A 93 17.04 -1.85 -2.97
C VAL A 93 18.01 -0.71 -2.66
N ALA A 94 18.13 -0.29 -1.40
CA ALA A 94 19.09 0.73 -1.01
C ALA A 94 20.53 0.31 -1.34
N ILE A 95 20.94 -0.91 -1.01
CA ILE A 95 22.29 -1.42 -1.31
C ILE A 95 22.54 -1.50 -2.82
N VAL A 96 21.61 -2.06 -3.60
CA VAL A 96 21.73 -2.13 -5.06
C VAL A 96 21.87 -0.74 -5.67
N THR A 97 21.02 0.20 -5.25
CA THR A 97 21.06 1.58 -5.72
C THR A 97 22.39 2.26 -5.37
N LEU A 98 22.95 1.99 -4.18
CA LEU A 98 24.27 2.50 -3.81
C LEU A 98 25.37 1.96 -4.72
N ILE A 99 25.35 0.67 -5.07
CA ILE A 99 26.33 0.08 -6.00
C ILE A 99 26.19 0.70 -7.41
N ASP A 100 24.96 0.91 -7.87
CA ASP A 100 24.68 1.50 -9.18
C ASP A 100 25.14 2.98 -9.23
N THR A 101 25.01 3.75 -8.15
CA THR A 101 25.54 5.14 -8.11
C THR A 101 27.03 5.23 -8.30
N GLN A 102 27.77 4.24 -7.78
CA GLN A 102 29.22 4.20 -7.90
C GLN A 102 29.65 3.90 -9.34
N ASN A 103 28.78 3.24 -10.12
CA ASN A 103 29.06 2.76 -11.48
C ASN A 103 28.04 3.26 -12.51
N VAL A 104 27.50 4.46 -12.30
CA VAL A 104 26.35 4.99 -13.06
C VAL A 104 26.59 4.98 -14.58
N GLU A 105 27.80 5.35 -15.03
CA GLU A 105 28.14 5.29 -16.46
C GLU A 105 28.03 3.88 -17.03
N ARG A 106 28.51 2.87 -16.30
CA ARG A 106 28.49 1.46 -16.73
C ARG A 106 27.06 0.93 -16.81
N VAL A 107 26.23 1.29 -15.82
CA VAL A 107 24.81 0.93 -15.79
C VAL A 107 24.08 1.56 -16.96
N LEU A 108 24.27 2.87 -17.17
CA LEU A 108 23.69 3.59 -18.31
C LEU A 108 24.18 3.03 -19.65
N ASP A 109 25.45 2.67 -19.78
CA ASP A 109 26.02 2.10 -21.00
C ASP A 109 25.42 0.74 -21.35
N THR A 110 25.24 -0.11 -20.34
CA THR A 110 24.61 -1.44 -20.49
C THR A 110 23.15 -1.29 -20.90
N TRP A 111 22.41 -0.39 -20.26
CA TRP A 111 21.03 -0.07 -20.63
C TRP A 111 20.92 0.53 -22.03
N TRP A 112 21.82 1.46 -22.38
CA TRP A 112 21.86 2.08 -23.70
C TRP A 112 22.13 1.03 -24.78
N GLN A 113 23.06 0.11 -24.53
CA GLN A 113 23.36 -0.99 -25.45
C GLN A 113 22.14 -1.91 -25.67
N ALA A 114 21.47 -2.30 -24.59
CA ALA A 114 20.27 -3.14 -24.67
C ALA A 114 19.15 -2.42 -25.44
N ALA A 115 18.85 -1.17 -25.09
CA ALA A 115 17.84 -0.38 -25.77
C ALA A 115 18.18 -0.14 -27.25
N TYR A 116 19.44 0.14 -27.58
CA TYR A 116 19.88 0.33 -28.96
C TYR A 116 19.71 -0.92 -29.83
N THR A 117 19.83 -2.11 -29.23
CA THR A 117 19.72 -3.41 -29.91
C THR A 117 18.28 -3.86 -30.02
N ASP A 118 17.54 -3.83 -28.91
CA ASP A 118 16.22 -4.45 -28.79
C ASP A 118 15.09 -3.49 -29.17
N ASN A 119 15.24 -2.21 -28.85
CA ASN A 119 14.20 -1.21 -29.07
C ASN A 119 14.76 0.21 -29.32
N PRO A 120 15.32 0.48 -30.52
CA PRO A 120 15.97 1.76 -30.83
C PRO A 120 15.04 2.97 -30.79
N ARG A 121 13.72 2.78 -30.70
CA ARG A 121 12.77 3.87 -30.47
C ARG A 121 12.99 4.53 -29.10
N ILE A 122 13.32 3.74 -28.08
CA ILE A 122 13.60 4.25 -26.72
C ILE A 122 14.79 5.22 -26.77
N ILE A 123 15.84 4.87 -27.51
CA ILE A 123 17.00 5.76 -27.69
C ILE A 123 16.57 7.06 -28.34
N ARG A 124 15.75 6.99 -29.39
CA ARG A 124 15.25 8.17 -30.10
C ARG A 124 14.45 9.10 -29.18
N ASP A 125 13.57 8.54 -28.37
CA ASP A 125 12.74 9.32 -27.44
C ASP A 125 13.59 9.97 -26.34
N ILE A 126 14.63 9.28 -25.87
CA ILE A 126 15.58 9.84 -24.91
C ILE A 126 16.38 10.99 -25.54
N GLU A 127 16.89 10.80 -26.75
CA GLU A 127 17.59 11.83 -27.52
C GLU A 127 16.71 13.06 -27.71
N ASP A 128 15.42 12.89 -28.03
CA ASP A 128 14.47 13.99 -28.17
C ASP A 128 14.12 14.67 -26.84
N LYS A 129 13.82 13.88 -25.80
CA LYS A 129 13.42 14.40 -24.49
C LYS A 129 14.52 15.22 -23.83
N TYR A 130 15.78 14.83 -24.01
CA TYR A 130 16.94 15.50 -23.38
C TYR A 130 17.75 16.37 -24.36
N SER A 131 17.29 16.45 -25.61
CA SER A 131 17.93 17.18 -26.71
C SER A 131 19.42 16.83 -26.84
N CYS A 132 19.72 15.53 -26.85
CA CYS A 132 21.08 14.99 -26.92
C CYS A 132 21.20 13.97 -28.05
N CYS A 133 22.42 13.60 -28.42
CA CYS A 133 22.68 12.69 -29.53
C CYS A 133 23.76 11.68 -29.15
N GLY A 134 23.48 10.40 -29.35
CA GLY A 134 24.41 9.31 -29.03
C GLY A 134 24.81 9.23 -27.55
N PHE A 135 25.49 8.16 -27.16
CA PHE A 135 25.78 7.90 -25.76
C PHE A 135 27.02 8.64 -25.24
N ARG A 136 28.23 8.16 -25.55
CA ARG A 136 29.49 8.82 -25.12
C ARG A 136 29.87 10.00 -26.01
N ASN A 137 29.47 9.96 -27.28
CA ASN A 137 29.67 11.01 -28.27
C ASN A 137 28.47 11.01 -29.24
N VAL A 138 28.38 12.04 -30.09
CA VAL A 138 27.24 12.27 -31.00
C VAL A 138 27.01 11.18 -32.06
N THR A 139 27.96 10.27 -32.23
CA THR A 139 27.87 9.15 -33.18
C THR A 139 27.74 7.78 -32.51
N ASP A 140 28.01 7.68 -31.20
CA ASP A 140 28.01 6.43 -30.45
C ASP A 140 26.58 5.94 -30.26
N ARG A 141 26.17 4.94 -31.05
CA ARG A 141 24.85 4.30 -30.96
C ARG A 141 23.69 5.32 -30.99
N ALA A 142 23.85 6.35 -31.82
CA ALA A 142 22.87 7.40 -32.04
C ALA A 142 21.75 6.94 -32.98
N ILE A 143 20.54 7.49 -32.84
CA ILE A 143 19.39 7.21 -33.72
C ILE A 143 18.91 8.54 -34.35
N PRO A 144 18.65 8.60 -35.67
CA PRO A 144 18.57 7.50 -36.65
C PRO A 144 19.90 7.07 -37.27
N LYS A 145 20.01 5.77 -37.59
CA LYS A 145 21.23 5.11 -38.14
C LYS A 145 21.61 5.48 -39.59
N LYS A 146 20.85 6.37 -40.25
CA LYS A 146 20.99 6.63 -41.71
C LYS A 146 22.34 7.23 -42.08
N SER A 147 22.91 8.06 -41.21
CA SER A 147 24.26 8.59 -41.35
C SER A 147 24.78 9.03 -39.97
N PRO A 148 26.11 9.16 -39.78
CA PRO A 148 26.69 9.60 -38.50
C PRO A 148 26.18 10.97 -38.06
N ASP A 149 25.82 11.82 -39.02
CA ASP A 149 25.35 13.18 -38.79
C ASP A 149 23.82 13.31 -38.80
N ALA A 150 23.07 12.21 -38.97
CA ALA A 150 21.62 12.29 -39.17
C ALA A 150 20.90 12.93 -37.97
N CYS A 151 21.43 12.72 -36.77
CA CYS A 151 20.89 13.27 -35.53
C CYS A 151 21.41 14.70 -35.25
N THR A 152 22.66 15.02 -35.61
CA THR A 152 23.29 16.34 -35.39
C THR A 152 22.91 17.40 -36.43
N LYS A 153 22.67 16.99 -37.70
CA LYS A 153 22.38 17.90 -38.83
C LYS A 153 20.91 17.89 -39.26
N SER A 154 20.04 17.18 -38.55
CA SER A 154 18.60 17.20 -38.83
C SER A 154 18.05 18.61 -38.64
N THR A 155 17.28 19.11 -39.61
CA THR A 155 16.57 20.39 -39.54
C THR A 155 15.53 20.46 -38.41
N TRP A 156 15.15 19.31 -37.86
CA TRP A 156 14.07 19.19 -36.85
C TRP A 156 14.58 19.07 -35.41
N PHE A 157 15.82 18.61 -35.21
CA PHE A 157 16.31 18.22 -33.88
C PHE A 157 17.73 18.74 -33.60
N GLY A 158 18.69 18.53 -34.51
CA GLY A 158 19.98 19.24 -34.51
C GLY A 158 20.80 19.17 -33.22
N TYR A 159 20.82 18.03 -32.52
CA TYR A 159 21.45 17.92 -31.20
C TYR A 159 22.95 17.66 -31.29
N ASP A 160 23.77 18.41 -30.54
CA ASP A 160 25.23 18.43 -30.64
C ASP A 160 25.97 17.93 -29.39
N LYS A 161 25.24 17.56 -28.33
CA LYS A 161 25.79 17.09 -27.05
C LYS A 161 25.55 15.59 -26.82
N PRO A 162 26.49 14.86 -26.17
CA PRO A 162 26.32 13.45 -25.83
C PRO A 162 25.32 13.23 -24.69
N CYS A 163 24.49 12.18 -24.79
CA CYS A 163 23.47 11.87 -23.81
C CYS A 163 24.03 11.41 -22.45
N LEU A 164 25.23 10.83 -22.38
CA LEU A 164 25.81 10.34 -21.12
C LEU A 164 25.87 11.43 -20.04
N THR A 165 26.27 12.66 -20.41
CA THR A 165 26.41 13.77 -19.46
C THR A 165 25.05 14.22 -18.91
N VAL A 166 24.07 14.38 -19.80
CA VAL A 166 22.71 14.81 -19.46
C VAL A 166 21.98 13.74 -18.65
N LEU A 167 22.11 12.47 -19.05
CA LEU A 167 21.49 11.33 -18.36
C LEU A 167 22.10 11.12 -16.98
N THR A 168 23.42 11.24 -16.83
CA THR A 168 24.06 11.13 -15.52
C THR A 168 23.59 12.23 -14.58
N GLN A 169 23.44 13.46 -15.07
CA GLN A 169 22.91 14.57 -14.29
C GLN A 169 21.43 14.37 -13.92
N ALA A 170 20.60 13.96 -14.88
CA ALA A 170 19.18 13.68 -14.66
C ALA A 170 18.98 12.52 -13.66
N TYR A 171 19.76 11.45 -13.81
CA TYR A 171 19.75 10.30 -12.92
C TYR A 171 20.09 10.71 -11.48
N ARG A 172 21.19 11.46 -11.27
CA ARG A 172 21.57 11.94 -9.94
C ARG A 172 20.49 12.81 -9.31
N HIS A 173 19.86 13.70 -10.08
CA HIS A 173 18.80 14.56 -9.57
C HIS A 173 17.59 13.74 -9.08
N HIS A 174 17.06 12.84 -9.90
CA HIS A 174 15.91 12.02 -9.53
C HIS A 174 16.22 11.04 -8.40
N GLN A 175 17.43 10.48 -8.38
CA GLN A 175 17.78 9.49 -7.38
C GLN A 175 17.90 10.07 -5.96
N THR A 176 18.31 11.34 -5.82
CA THR A 176 18.30 12.00 -4.49
C THR A 176 16.90 12.08 -3.92
N ALA A 177 15.89 12.39 -4.75
CA ALA A 177 14.49 12.42 -4.32
C ALA A 177 14.01 11.02 -3.90
N LEU A 178 14.33 9.97 -4.67
CA LEU A 178 13.98 8.58 -4.32
C LEU A 178 14.61 8.15 -2.99
N GLY A 179 15.86 8.55 -2.74
CA GLY A 179 16.54 8.29 -1.47
C GLY A 179 15.84 8.93 -0.27
N VAL A 180 15.45 10.20 -0.40
CA VAL A 180 14.70 10.92 0.64
C VAL A 180 13.35 10.25 0.92
N TRP A 181 12.59 9.93 -0.13
CA TRP A 181 11.32 9.20 0.00
C TRP A 181 11.50 7.83 0.64
N GLY A 182 12.58 7.11 0.31
CA GLY A 182 12.92 5.82 0.91
C GLY A 182 13.19 5.90 2.42
N ILE A 183 13.86 6.97 2.88
CA ILE A 183 14.09 7.20 4.31
C ILE A 183 12.77 7.51 5.03
N ILE A 184 11.93 8.38 4.45
CA ILE A 184 10.62 8.71 5.02
C ILE A 184 9.77 7.44 5.14
N LEU A 185 9.74 6.60 4.09
CA LEU A 185 9.03 5.33 4.09
C LEU A 185 9.54 4.39 5.20
N ALA A 186 10.85 4.28 5.38
CA ALA A 186 11.45 3.46 6.43
C ALA A 186 11.04 3.93 7.83
N LEU A 187 11.01 5.24 8.07
CA LEU A 187 10.57 5.80 9.36
C LEU A 187 9.10 5.50 9.64
N ILE A 188 8.22 5.71 8.66
CA ILE A 188 6.79 5.37 8.78
C ILE A 188 6.62 3.88 9.08
N GLN A 189 7.39 3.02 8.42
CA GLN A 189 7.32 1.58 8.58
C GLN A 189 7.80 1.13 9.97
N ILE A 190 8.85 1.75 10.51
CA ILE A 190 9.32 1.49 11.88
C ILE A 190 8.24 1.90 12.90
N LEU A 191 7.59 3.05 12.72
CA LEU A 191 6.50 3.49 13.59
C LEU A 191 5.32 2.51 13.55
N ALA A 192 4.97 2.02 12.35
CA ALA A 192 3.92 1.02 12.18
C ALA A 192 4.28 -0.32 12.84
N LEU A 193 5.54 -0.76 12.73
CA LEU A 193 6.05 -1.97 13.39
C LEU A 193 6.01 -1.86 14.92
N ILE A 194 6.47 -0.73 15.48
CA ILE A 194 6.42 -0.49 16.93
C ILE A 194 4.97 -0.52 17.40
N SER A 195 4.07 0.16 16.69
CA SER A 195 2.65 0.21 17.03
C SER A 195 2.00 -1.18 16.95
N ALA A 196 2.30 -1.95 15.90
CA ALA A 196 1.83 -3.33 15.75
C ALA A 196 2.36 -4.23 16.87
N TYR A 197 3.64 -4.12 17.22
CA TYR A 197 4.25 -4.90 18.30
C TYR A 197 3.61 -4.58 19.66
N VAL A 198 3.44 -3.29 19.98
CA VAL A 198 2.76 -2.86 21.20
C VAL A 198 1.34 -3.43 21.25
N LEU A 199 0.61 -3.40 20.14
CA LEU A 199 -0.75 -3.93 20.09
C LEU A 199 -0.76 -5.47 20.26
N ILE A 200 0.14 -6.20 19.58
CA ILE A 200 0.29 -7.65 19.75
C ILE A 200 0.61 -8.04 21.19
N ALA A 201 1.49 -7.29 21.85
CA ALA A 201 1.93 -7.56 23.22
C ALA A 201 0.82 -7.30 24.26
N ASN A 202 -0.07 -6.35 24.00
CA ASN A 202 -1.13 -5.96 24.94
C ASN A 202 -2.47 -6.66 24.69
N LEU A 203 -2.72 -7.22 23.50
CA LEU A 203 -3.91 -8.02 23.26
C LEU A 203 -3.82 -9.35 24.04
N PRO A 204 -4.91 -9.89 24.60
CA PRO A 204 -4.94 -11.25 25.13
C PRO A 204 -4.98 -12.29 24.00
N THR A 205 -4.44 -13.50 24.20
CA THR A 205 -4.62 -14.58 23.20
C THR A 205 -6.07 -15.08 23.22
N PRO A 206 -6.59 -15.65 22.11
CA PRO A 206 -7.93 -16.24 22.09
C PRO A 206 -8.13 -17.27 23.22
N GLU A 207 -7.13 -18.11 23.47
CA GLU A 207 -7.16 -19.10 24.55
C GLU A 207 -7.20 -18.49 25.96
N GLN A 208 -6.53 -17.35 26.18
CA GLN A 208 -6.60 -16.62 27.45
C GLN A 208 -7.97 -16.01 27.62
N ARG A 209 -8.49 -15.37 26.57
CA ARG A 209 -9.84 -14.81 26.55
C ARG A 209 -10.90 -15.87 26.85
N ASP A 210 -10.79 -17.06 26.27
CA ASP A 210 -11.70 -18.18 26.54
C ASP A 210 -11.55 -18.77 27.95
N ARG A 211 -10.34 -18.71 28.54
CA ARG A 211 -10.12 -19.10 29.94
C ARG A 211 -10.76 -18.11 30.89
N ASP A 212 -10.62 -16.81 30.63
CA ASP A 212 -11.21 -15.76 31.44
C ASP A 212 -12.75 -15.83 31.38
N TYR A 213 -13.34 -16.02 30.19
CA TYR A 213 -14.78 -16.23 30.06
C TYR A 213 -15.28 -17.46 30.81
N ARG A 214 -14.53 -18.58 30.76
CA ARG A 214 -14.89 -19.79 31.53
C ARG A 214 -14.79 -19.57 33.04
N ALA A 215 -13.72 -18.93 33.51
CA ALA A 215 -13.54 -18.62 34.92
C ALA A 215 -14.63 -17.69 35.47
N GLU A 216 -15.05 -16.70 34.67
CA GLU A 216 -16.17 -15.82 35.00
C GLU A 216 -17.50 -16.58 35.02
N HIS A 217 -17.76 -17.44 34.03
CA HIS A 217 -18.96 -18.26 33.99
C HIS A 217 -19.07 -19.21 35.19
N GLU A 218 -17.98 -19.85 35.60
CA GLU A 218 -17.93 -20.67 36.81
C GLU A 218 -18.21 -19.87 38.09
N ARG A 219 -17.69 -18.63 38.18
CA ARG A 219 -17.97 -17.74 39.32
C ARG A 219 -19.46 -17.40 39.40
N LEU A 220 -20.09 -17.07 38.28
CA LEU A 220 -21.52 -16.74 38.22
C LEU A 220 -22.40 -17.93 38.64
N ILE A 221 -22.08 -19.15 38.21
CA ILE A 221 -22.80 -20.36 38.63
C ILE A 221 -22.67 -20.58 40.15
N LYS A 222 -21.48 -20.37 40.72
CA LYS A 222 -21.27 -20.52 42.17
C LYS A 222 -22.07 -19.51 42.98
N ILE A 223 -22.14 -18.25 42.51
CA ILE A 223 -22.96 -17.20 43.14
C ILE A 223 -24.44 -17.59 43.09
N GLY A 224 -24.95 -18.04 41.94
CA GLY A 224 -26.35 -18.48 41.81
C GLY A 224 -26.70 -19.68 42.69
N ARG A 225 -25.76 -20.63 42.88
CA ARG A 225 -25.97 -21.77 43.79
C ARG A 225 -25.94 -21.38 45.27
N ALA A 226 -25.20 -20.31 45.62
CA ALA A 226 -25.10 -19.82 46.99
C ALA A 226 -26.31 -18.98 47.43
N ASP A 227 -27.11 -18.49 46.47
CA ASP A 227 -28.31 -17.67 46.70
C ASP A 227 -29.53 -18.29 45.99
N PRO A 228 -30.22 -19.27 46.62
CA PRO A 228 -31.36 -19.96 46.00
C PRO A 228 -32.55 -19.04 45.66
N ASP A 229 -32.64 -17.85 46.26
CA ASP A 229 -33.77 -16.94 46.11
C ASP A 229 -33.68 -16.04 44.86
N GLN A 230 -32.52 -15.97 44.18
CA GLN A 230 -32.35 -15.14 42.96
C GLN A 230 -32.72 -15.83 41.63
N GLN A 231 -32.96 -17.14 41.62
CA GLN A 231 -33.17 -17.92 40.40
C GLN A 231 -34.45 -17.52 39.62
N GLN A 232 -35.37 -16.77 40.23
CA GLN A 232 -36.67 -16.42 39.62
C GLN A 232 -36.63 -15.21 38.67
N SER A 233 -35.53 -14.44 38.56
CA SER A 233 -35.60 -13.06 38.00
C SER A 233 -34.84 -12.74 36.70
N LYS A 234 -34.12 -13.66 36.04
CA LYS A 234 -33.40 -13.31 34.80
C LYS A 234 -33.81 -14.13 33.57
N PRO A 235 -34.34 -13.49 32.51
CA PRO A 235 -34.60 -14.14 31.23
C PRO A 235 -33.28 -14.53 30.56
N TYR A 236 -33.25 -15.75 30.02
CA TYR A 236 -32.17 -16.29 29.20
C TYR A 236 -32.10 -15.53 27.87
N TYR A 237 -31.03 -14.76 27.63
CA TYR A 237 -30.81 -14.11 26.33
C TYR A 237 -30.34 -15.17 25.34
N THR A 238 -31.24 -15.61 24.46
CA THR A 238 -30.87 -16.42 23.29
C THR A 238 -30.24 -15.51 22.24
N ASP A 239 -28.97 -15.71 21.93
CA ASP A 239 -28.35 -15.12 20.74
C ASP A 239 -28.95 -15.83 19.53
N ARG A 240 -29.94 -15.19 18.89
CA ARG A 240 -30.61 -15.69 17.69
C ARG A 240 -30.03 -14.95 16.49
N GLY A 241 -29.31 -15.70 15.67
CA GLY A 241 -28.78 -15.25 14.39
C GLY A 241 -29.83 -14.59 13.50
N THR A 242 -29.34 -13.62 12.73
CA THR A 242 -29.80 -13.19 11.40
C THR A 242 -31.21 -13.63 11.00
N GLY A 243 -32.16 -12.68 11.01
CA GLY A 243 -33.53 -12.90 10.53
C GLY A 243 -34.31 -11.60 10.39
N VAL A 244 -34.15 -11.00 9.22
CA VAL A 244 -34.93 -9.94 8.55
C VAL A 244 -36.40 -9.76 9.01
N SER A 245 -36.79 -8.47 9.08
CA SER A 245 -38.12 -7.85 8.94
C SER A 245 -39.22 -8.03 10.01
N SER A 246 -39.25 -7.05 10.92
CA SER A 246 -40.39 -6.12 11.18
C SER A 246 -41.83 -6.65 11.09
N GLY A 247 -42.47 -6.77 12.26
CA GLY A 247 -43.90 -6.57 12.44
C GLY A 247 -44.25 -5.08 12.51
N SER A 248 -45.46 -4.73 12.07
CA SER A 248 -46.06 -3.40 12.17
C SER A 248 -47.22 -3.43 13.17
N SER A 249 -47.10 -2.56 14.19
CA SER A 249 -48.12 -1.76 14.91
C SER A 249 -49.53 -2.35 15.12
N GLY A 250 -50.11 -2.38 16.33
CA GLY A 250 -50.10 -1.36 17.37
C GLY A 250 -51.26 -0.39 17.16
N ALA A 251 -52.22 -0.33 18.10
CA ALA A 251 -52.91 0.90 18.53
C ALA A 251 -54.07 0.58 19.50
N ALA A 252 -54.04 1.25 20.64
CA ALA A 252 -55.17 1.44 21.53
C ALA A 252 -56.19 2.40 20.88
N HIS A 253 -57.48 2.21 21.19
CA HIS A 253 -58.47 3.29 21.12
C HIS A 253 -59.54 3.07 22.19
N ASP A 254 -59.69 4.08 23.04
CA ASP A 254 -60.80 4.28 23.96
C ASP A 254 -62.10 4.64 23.21
N GLN A 255 -63.21 4.37 23.92
CA GLN A 255 -64.48 5.12 23.97
C GLN A 255 -65.79 4.48 23.47
N TYR A 256 -66.72 4.40 24.45
CA TYR A 256 -68.18 4.59 24.40
C TYR A 256 -69.08 3.65 23.58
N GLY A 257 -70.08 3.09 24.29
CA GLY A 257 -71.47 3.21 23.85
C GLY A 257 -72.27 1.93 23.58
N ALA A 258 -73.10 1.59 24.57
CA ALA A 258 -74.52 1.23 24.42
C ALA A 258 -74.98 -0.16 23.89
N ILE A 259 -75.66 -0.87 24.81
CA ILE A 259 -77.02 -1.46 24.71
C ILE A 259 -77.27 -2.61 23.70
N ASN A 260 -77.27 -3.84 24.24
CA ASN A 260 -78.34 -4.88 24.30
C ASN A 260 -79.08 -5.34 23.00
N PRO A 261 -79.74 -6.52 23.01
CA PRO A 261 -79.37 -7.85 23.51
C PRO A 261 -78.99 -8.85 22.39
#